data_AF-A0A932M5M4-F1
#
_entry.id   AF-A0A932M5M4-F1
#
_cell.length_a   1.000
_cell.length_b   1.000
_cell.length_c   1.000
_cell.angle_alpha   90.00
_cell.angle_beta   90.00
_cell.angle_gamma   90.00
#
_symmetry.space_group_name_H-M   'P 1'
#
loop_
_entity.id
_entity.type
_entity.pdbx_description
1 polymer ?
#
loop_
_entity_poly.entity_id
_entity_poly.type
_entity_poly.pdbx_seq_one_letter_code
_entity_poly.pdbx_strand_id
1 'polypeptide(L)'
;MEGSSSVDTRIGERGAPRVSVGKAGVGREPRLPYRSILMAVDCSDHSNRGVSETLALAGLADAGVTAIHVYAARMHDMRFRQMEGGLPERYRQQEALEQQRDIHNELITRGLTLISESYLEAAARACREASIPFTPCTAEGKNYRELARETNSGRHDLLVIGAEGLGAGPGSGLGTVCERVMRRATIDTLVIKDPKRRLAEGPIVVAIDGSDHSFGGLTTALVLAQSWGVPLQVVAAYDPHFHYVAFNRISRVLSEEASRTFRFKEQERLHEEIIDAGLAKIYRAHLDIARSIAAESGATIETLLLDGKPHAAIEKHLRAVQPSLLVVGALGIHADADLDIGGNAERLLRNVDCAVLLSRRSHRPRIDTVAAVTTIWTDEAERRMERVPEFARKMARMAILQYAQERGHTMITENIVEEATARLCPGHAPKATGAGNKAGDAGAGNEDPGASDQR
;
A
#
# COMPACT_ATOMS: atom_id res chain seq x y z
N MET A 1 65.12 -46.63 -47.32
CA MET A 1 65.59 -45.24 -47.40
C MET A 1 65.15 -44.60 -46.09
N GLU A 2 65.98 -44.73 -45.05
CA GLU A 2 66.79 -43.62 -44.49
C GLU A 2 65.89 -42.50 -43.93
N GLY A 3 65.91 -42.07 -42.66
CA GLY A 3 66.76 -42.33 -41.50
C GLY A 3 66.35 -41.32 -40.40
N SER A 4 66.45 -41.74 -39.13
CA SER A 4 66.71 -40.99 -37.88
C SER A 4 66.44 -39.46 -37.83
N SER A 5 65.54 -38.97 -36.97
CA SER A 5 65.72 -38.64 -35.53
C SER A 5 65.95 -37.14 -35.26
N SER A 6 65.09 -36.53 -34.44
CA SER A 6 65.52 -35.55 -33.44
C SER A 6 64.44 -35.41 -32.36
N VAL A 7 64.78 -35.89 -31.17
CA VAL A 7 64.09 -35.63 -29.91
C VAL A 7 64.41 -34.20 -29.49
N ASP A 8 63.42 -33.42 -29.08
CA ASP A 8 63.67 -32.33 -28.14
C ASP A 8 62.51 -32.17 -27.15
N THR A 9 62.90 -31.93 -25.91
CA THR A 9 62.15 -32.19 -24.68
C THR A 9 61.79 -30.85 -24.05
N ARG A 10 60.51 -30.50 -23.92
CA ARG A 10 60.09 -29.40 -23.02
C ARG A 10 58.81 -29.75 -22.24
N ILE A 11 59.07 -30.22 -21.02
CA ILE A 11 58.42 -29.91 -19.74
C ILE A 11 57.08 -29.15 -19.88
N GLY A 12 55.98 -29.87 -19.68
CA GLY A 12 54.65 -29.30 -19.57
C GLY A 12 54.42 -28.67 -18.19
N GLU A 13 54.13 -27.36 -18.18
CA GLU A 13 53.58 -26.65 -17.04
C GLU A 13 52.17 -27.19 -16.71
N ARG A 14 51.98 -27.61 -15.46
CA ARG A 14 50.66 -28.03 -14.94
C ARG A 14 49.80 -26.79 -14.77
N GLY A 15 48.86 -26.59 -15.68
CA GLY A 15 47.79 -25.61 -15.54
C GLY A 15 46.90 -25.94 -14.34
N ALA A 16 46.74 -24.97 -13.44
CA ALA A 16 45.84 -25.01 -12.29
C ALA A 16 44.37 -25.28 -12.70
N PRO A 17 43.56 -25.92 -11.86
CA PRO A 17 42.18 -26.23 -12.18
C PRO A 17 41.37 -24.93 -12.29
N ARG A 18 40.82 -24.66 -13.47
CA ARG A 18 39.79 -23.62 -13.65
C ARG A 18 38.56 -24.03 -12.86
N VAL A 19 38.38 -23.41 -11.70
CA VAL A 19 37.11 -23.41 -10.98
C VAL A 19 36.08 -22.77 -11.91
N SER A 20 35.18 -23.60 -12.44
CA SER A 20 34.00 -23.13 -13.14
C SER A 20 33.12 -22.40 -12.12
N VAL A 21 33.21 -21.07 -12.10
CA VAL A 21 32.24 -20.23 -11.43
C VAL A 21 30.90 -20.52 -12.10
N GLY A 22 30.04 -21.24 -11.39
CA GLY A 22 28.68 -21.52 -11.82
C GLY A 22 28.02 -20.19 -12.17
N LYS A 23 27.42 -20.13 -13.37
CA LYS A 23 26.56 -19.01 -13.75
C LYS A 23 25.55 -18.80 -12.62
N ALA A 24 25.67 -17.66 -11.94
CA ALA A 24 24.63 -17.16 -11.05
C ALA A 24 23.30 -17.24 -11.80
N GLY A 25 22.29 -17.74 -11.12
CA GLY A 25 20.98 -18.07 -11.70
C GLY A 25 20.47 -16.93 -12.58
N VAL A 26 20.01 -17.30 -13.76
CA VAL A 26 19.22 -16.44 -14.64
C VAL A 26 18.08 -15.89 -13.78
N GLY A 27 18.17 -14.60 -13.43
CA GLY A 27 17.16 -13.91 -12.64
C GLY A 27 15.82 -14.06 -13.35
N ARG A 28 14.84 -14.65 -12.67
CA ARG A 28 13.47 -14.74 -13.16
C ARG A 28 13.02 -13.29 -13.44
N GLU A 29 12.54 -13.00 -14.64
CA GLU A 29 12.00 -11.68 -14.95
C GLU A 29 10.99 -11.27 -13.86
N PRO A 30 11.05 -10.02 -13.37
CA PRO A 30 10.14 -9.56 -12.33
C PRO A 30 8.71 -9.66 -12.86
N ARG A 31 7.92 -10.57 -12.27
CA ARG A 31 6.50 -10.75 -12.60
C ARG A 31 5.63 -10.01 -11.61
N LEU A 32 4.48 -9.56 -12.10
CA LEU A 32 3.45 -9.03 -11.21
C LEU A 32 2.97 -10.12 -10.25
N PRO A 33 2.59 -9.74 -9.03
CA PRO A 33 2.19 -10.67 -7.98
C PRO A 33 0.75 -11.19 -8.13
N TYR A 34 0.02 -10.77 -9.15
CA TYR A 34 -1.39 -11.07 -9.34
C TYR A 34 -1.55 -12.42 -10.05
N ARG A 35 -2.37 -13.32 -9.51
CA ARG A 35 -2.70 -14.60 -10.16
C ARG A 35 -4.12 -14.63 -10.67
N SER A 36 -5.03 -13.93 -9.99
CA SER A 36 -6.41 -13.76 -10.43
C SER A 36 -6.83 -12.29 -10.35
N ILE A 37 -7.30 -11.75 -11.47
CA ILE A 37 -7.78 -10.37 -11.57
C ILE A 37 -9.30 -10.38 -11.75
N LEU A 38 -10.02 -9.67 -10.88
CA LEU A 38 -11.43 -9.38 -11.03
C LEU A 38 -11.60 -8.05 -11.77
N MET A 39 -12.42 -8.01 -12.81
CA MET A 39 -12.76 -6.76 -13.51
C MET A 39 -14.26 -6.51 -13.49
N ALA A 40 -14.67 -5.32 -13.05
CA ALA A 40 -16.05 -4.89 -13.11
C ALA A 40 -16.36 -4.34 -14.51
N VAL A 41 -17.42 -4.85 -15.16
CA VAL A 41 -17.81 -4.43 -16.51
C VAL A 41 -19.22 -3.87 -16.55
N ASP A 42 -19.40 -2.74 -17.23
CA ASP A 42 -20.72 -2.15 -17.49
C ASP A 42 -20.82 -1.48 -18.88
N CYS A 43 -19.85 -1.73 -19.76
CA CYS A 43 -19.70 -1.10 -21.09
C CYS A 43 -19.56 0.44 -21.11
N SER A 44 -19.39 1.10 -19.96
CA SER A 44 -18.96 2.50 -19.94
C SER A 44 -17.54 2.68 -20.48
N ASP A 45 -17.18 3.89 -20.89
CA ASP A 45 -15.83 4.20 -21.40
C ASP A 45 -14.73 3.81 -20.40
N HIS A 46 -14.97 4.04 -19.11
CA HIS A 46 -14.01 3.69 -18.05
C HIS A 46 -13.91 2.17 -17.85
N SER A 47 -15.04 1.46 -17.88
CA SER A 47 -15.06 -0.01 -17.87
C SER A 47 -14.33 -0.59 -19.08
N ASN A 48 -14.54 -0.04 -20.28
CA ASN A 48 -13.92 -0.52 -21.52
C ASN A 48 -12.40 -0.31 -21.52
N ARG A 49 -11.93 0.84 -21.01
CA ARG A 49 -10.51 1.04 -20.71
C ARG A 49 -10.03 0.04 -19.66
N GLY A 50 -10.81 -0.20 -18.60
CA GLY A 50 -10.51 -1.20 -17.57
C GLY A 50 -10.32 -2.61 -18.12
N VAL A 51 -11.10 -3.03 -19.12
CA VAL A 51 -10.88 -4.30 -19.84
C VAL A 51 -9.50 -4.30 -20.48
N SER A 52 -9.16 -3.25 -21.23
CA SER A 52 -7.88 -3.15 -21.94
C SER A 52 -6.67 -3.17 -20.99
N GLU A 53 -6.73 -2.41 -19.88
CA GLU A 53 -5.65 -2.40 -18.89
C GLU A 53 -5.58 -3.71 -18.10
N THR A 54 -6.71 -4.38 -17.86
CA THR A 54 -6.74 -5.73 -17.25
C THR A 54 -6.00 -6.74 -18.10
N LEU A 55 -6.21 -6.72 -19.42
CA LEU A 55 -5.50 -7.63 -20.34
C LEU A 55 -3.99 -7.36 -20.34
N ALA A 56 -3.59 -6.08 -20.33
CA ALA A 56 -2.17 -5.71 -20.25
C ALA A 56 -1.52 -6.22 -18.95
N LEU A 57 -2.20 -6.06 -17.82
CA LEU A 57 -1.73 -6.54 -16.52
C LEU A 57 -1.72 -8.07 -16.43
N ALA A 58 -2.77 -8.73 -16.93
CA ALA A 58 -2.86 -10.19 -16.95
C ALA A 58 -1.75 -10.82 -17.81
N GLY A 59 -1.42 -10.21 -18.94
CA GLY A 59 -0.31 -10.65 -19.79
C GLY A 59 1.05 -10.55 -19.11
N LEU A 60 1.30 -9.50 -18.32
CA LEU A 60 2.53 -9.36 -17.53
C LEU A 60 2.60 -10.31 -16.33
N ALA A 61 1.44 -10.69 -15.79
CA ALA A 61 1.32 -11.51 -14.60
C ALA A 61 1.17 -13.01 -14.89
N ASP A 62 0.80 -13.38 -16.13
CA ASP A 62 0.30 -14.71 -16.49
C ASP A 62 -0.93 -15.09 -15.63
N ALA A 63 -1.83 -14.12 -15.45
CA ALA A 63 -2.99 -14.21 -14.54
C ALA A 63 -4.28 -14.59 -15.26
N GLY A 64 -5.17 -15.29 -14.55
CA GLY A 64 -6.55 -15.51 -14.99
C GLY A 64 -7.43 -14.28 -14.72
N VAL A 65 -8.42 -14.04 -15.58
CA VAL A 65 -9.34 -12.91 -15.48
C VAL A 65 -10.76 -13.40 -15.22
N THR A 66 -11.40 -12.81 -14.20
CA THR A 66 -12.83 -12.95 -13.96
C THR A 66 -13.51 -11.62 -14.23
N ALA A 67 -14.51 -11.58 -15.11
CA ALA A 67 -15.32 -10.37 -15.29
C ALA A 67 -16.64 -10.51 -14.53
N ILE A 68 -17.04 -9.45 -13.83
CA ILE A 68 -18.30 -9.39 -13.10
C ILE A 68 -19.17 -8.23 -13.59
N HIS A 69 -20.45 -8.51 -13.82
CA HIS A 69 -21.49 -7.50 -13.91
C HIS A 69 -22.59 -7.79 -12.88
N VAL A 70 -23.04 -6.74 -12.19
CA VAL A 70 -24.10 -6.83 -11.18
C VAL A 70 -25.34 -6.11 -11.70
N TYR A 71 -26.46 -6.82 -11.74
CA TYR A 71 -27.76 -6.27 -12.14
C TYR A 71 -28.77 -6.34 -10.98
N ALA A 72 -29.87 -5.59 -11.10
CA ALA A 72 -30.76 -5.31 -9.98
C ALA A 72 -32.26 -5.54 -10.31
N ALA A 73 -32.61 -6.71 -10.83
CA ALA A 73 -33.98 -7.03 -11.25
C ALA A 73 -35.01 -6.84 -10.11
N ARG A 74 -34.79 -7.46 -8.95
CA ARG A 74 -35.70 -7.33 -7.80
C ARG A 74 -35.93 -5.90 -7.29
N MET A 75 -34.94 -5.02 -7.40
CA MET A 75 -35.11 -3.62 -7.00
C MET A 75 -35.99 -2.85 -7.99
N HIS A 76 -35.89 -3.18 -9.28
CA HIS A 76 -36.75 -2.64 -10.31
C HIS A 76 -38.20 -3.10 -10.11
N ASP A 77 -38.42 -4.37 -9.80
CA ASP A 77 -39.76 -4.91 -9.54
C ASP A 77 -40.42 -4.24 -8.33
N MET A 78 -39.65 -3.98 -7.27
CA MET A 78 -40.15 -3.25 -6.10
C MET A 78 -40.63 -1.84 -6.49
N ARG A 79 -39.90 -1.13 -7.35
CA ARG A 79 -40.30 0.21 -7.83
C ARG A 79 -41.53 0.14 -8.73
N PHE A 80 -41.61 -0.87 -9.60
CA PHE A 80 -42.80 -1.09 -10.41
C PHE A 80 -44.06 -1.23 -9.54
N ARG A 81 -44.01 -2.06 -8.50
CA ARG A 81 -45.14 -2.25 -7.57
C ARG A 81 -45.56 -0.96 -6.85
N GLN A 82 -44.60 -0.10 -6.51
CA GLN A 82 -44.88 1.21 -5.89
C GLN A 82 -45.55 2.20 -6.85
N MET A 83 -45.34 2.06 -8.16
CA MET A 83 -45.91 2.94 -9.18
C MET A 83 -47.34 2.53 -9.59
N GLU A 84 -47.80 1.34 -9.23
CA GLU A 84 -49.11 0.79 -9.65
C GLU A 84 -50.28 1.71 -9.34
N GLY A 85 -50.25 2.41 -8.19
CA GLY A 85 -51.29 3.37 -7.81
C GLY A 85 -51.39 4.60 -8.72
N GLY A 86 -50.31 4.93 -9.44
CA GLY A 86 -50.23 6.05 -10.39
C GLY A 86 -50.48 5.65 -11.85
N LEU A 87 -50.76 4.38 -12.13
CA LEU A 87 -51.05 3.94 -13.50
C LEU A 87 -52.40 4.48 -14.00
N PRO A 88 -52.55 4.73 -15.32
CA PRO A 88 -53.83 5.06 -15.94
C PRO A 88 -54.94 4.07 -15.55
N GLU A 89 -56.18 4.54 -15.42
CA GLU A 89 -57.32 3.76 -14.91
C GLU A 89 -57.54 2.42 -15.62
N ARG A 90 -57.33 2.36 -16.94
CA ARG A 90 -57.39 1.13 -17.74
C ARG A 90 -56.44 0.02 -17.29
N TYR A 91 -55.38 0.37 -16.55
CA TYR A 91 -54.36 -0.57 -16.05
C TYR A 91 -54.46 -0.81 -14.53
N ARG A 92 -55.41 -0.18 -13.83
CA ARG A 92 -55.60 -0.35 -12.37
C ARG A 92 -56.62 -1.44 -12.00
N GLN A 93 -57.16 -2.15 -13.00
CA GLN A 93 -58.01 -3.32 -12.78
C GLN A 93 -57.17 -4.48 -12.23
N GLN A 94 -57.71 -5.24 -11.26
CA GLN A 94 -56.94 -6.26 -10.54
C GLN A 94 -56.28 -7.29 -11.46
N GLU A 95 -57.04 -7.89 -12.38
CA GLU A 95 -56.51 -8.89 -13.33
C GLU A 95 -55.42 -8.29 -14.22
N ALA A 96 -55.59 -7.04 -14.66
CA ALA A 96 -54.61 -6.34 -15.48
C ALA A 96 -53.32 -6.06 -14.69
N LEU A 97 -53.41 -5.69 -13.41
CA LEU A 97 -52.25 -5.48 -12.54
C LEU A 97 -51.47 -6.78 -12.29
N GLU A 98 -52.17 -7.88 -12.00
CA GLU A 98 -51.56 -9.20 -11.82
C GLU A 98 -50.82 -9.64 -13.09
N GLN A 99 -51.50 -9.56 -14.24
CA GLN A 99 -50.89 -9.87 -15.53
C GLN A 99 -49.68 -8.96 -15.84
N GLN A 100 -49.78 -7.66 -15.55
CA GLN A 100 -48.67 -6.73 -15.75
C GLN A 100 -47.47 -7.06 -14.86
N ARG A 101 -47.68 -7.45 -13.61
CA ARG A 101 -46.60 -7.84 -12.69
C ARG A 101 -45.83 -9.04 -13.23
N ASP A 102 -46.54 -10.07 -13.68
CA ASP A 102 -45.93 -11.30 -14.18
C ASP A 102 -45.14 -11.02 -15.46
N ILE A 103 -45.75 -10.33 -16.44
CA ILE A 103 -45.10 -9.96 -17.70
C ILE A 103 -43.88 -9.08 -17.44
N HIS A 104 -44.01 -8.06 -16.60
CA HIS A 104 -42.93 -7.12 -16.30
C HIS A 104 -41.75 -7.79 -15.62
N ASN A 105 -42.02 -8.60 -14.58
CA ASN A 105 -40.97 -9.34 -13.87
C ASN A 105 -40.20 -10.28 -14.81
N GLU A 106 -40.92 -11.01 -15.67
CA GLU A 106 -40.31 -11.93 -16.63
C GLU A 106 -39.49 -11.19 -17.70
N LEU A 107 -40.02 -10.10 -18.26
CA LEU A 107 -39.33 -9.30 -19.28
C LEU A 107 -38.10 -8.58 -18.74
N ILE A 108 -38.21 -7.96 -17.56
CA ILE A 108 -37.10 -7.23 -16.94
C ILE A 108 -36.01 -8.17 -16.48
N THR A 109 -36.36 -9.28 -15.82
CA THR A 109 -35.36 -10.25 -15.37
C THR A 109 -34.59 -10.83 -16.56
N ARG A 110 -35.29 -11.27 -17.62
CA ARG A 110 -34.63 -11.73 -18.85
C ARG A 110 -33.82 -10.63 -19.52
N GLY A 111 -34.38 -9.43 -19.65
CA GLY A 111 -33.72 -8.29 -20.29
C GLY A 111 -32.42 -7.90 -19.59
N LEU A 112 -32.44 -7.74 -18.27
CA LEU A 112 -31.24 -7.39 -17.48
C LEU A 112 -30.20 -8.52 -17.47
N THR A 113 -30.64 -9.78 -17.50
CA THR A 113 -29.73 -10.93 -17.63
C THR A 113 -29.03 -10.91 -18.99
N LEU A 114 -29.78 -10.75 -20.09
CA LEU A 114 -29.23 -10.67 -21.44
C LEU A 114 -28.26 -9.49 -21.62
N ILE A 115 -28.58 -8.32 -21.04
CA ILE A 115 -27.68 -7.16 -21.04
C ILE A 115 -26.38 -7.50 -20.30
N SER A 116 -26.48 -8.13 -19.13
CA SER A 116 -25.31 -8.55 -18.34
C SER A 116 -24.44 -9.54 -19.09
N GLU A 117 -25.04 -10.55 -19.71
CA GLU A 117 -24.35 -11.54 -20.53
C GLU A 117 -23.66 -10.89 -21.73
N SER A 118 -24.30 -9.89 -22.36
CA SER A 118 -23.73 -9.15 -23.49
C SER A 118 -22.47 -8.36 -23.10
N TYR A 119 -22.47 -7.74 -21.92
CA TYR A 119 -21.28 -7.04 -21.40
C TYR A 119 -20.14 -8.01 -21.10
N LEU A 120 -20.46 -9.16 -20.50
CA LEU A 120 -19.48 -10.20 -20.20
C LEU A 120 -18.92 -10.83 -21.48
N GLU A 121 -19.74 -11.04 -22.50
CA GLU A 121 -19.30 -11.61 -23.79
C GLU A 121 -18.35 -10.66 -24.54
N ALA A 122 -18.55 -9.33 -24.41
CA ALA A 122 -17.60 -8.35 -24.94
C ALA A 122 -16.21 -8.49 -24.29
N ALA A 123 -16.16 -8.63 -22.95
CA ALA A 123 -14.92 -8.87 -22.22
C ALA A 123 -14.32 -10.25 -22.55
N ALA A 124 -15.16 -11.29 -22.67
CA ALA A 124 -14.75 -12.65 -23.02
C ALA A 124 -14.05 -12.68 -24.38
N ARG A 125 -14.59 -11.96 -25.37
CA ARG A 125 -13.98 -11.84 -26.70
C ARG A 125 -12.57 -11.25 -26.62
N ALA A 126 -12.42 -10.15 -25.89
CA ALA A 126 -11.12 -9.50 -25.73
C ALA A 126 -10.10 -10.41 -25.02
N CYS A 127 -10.53 -11.18 -24.02
CA CYS A 127 -9.66 -12.17 -23.36
C CYS A 127 -9.27 -13.33 -24.30
N ARG A 128 -10.20 -13.84 -25.12
CA ARG A 128 -9.92 -14.88 -26.11
C ARG A 128 -8.92 -14.43 -27.16
N GLU A 129 -9.06 -13.21 -27.67
CA GLU A 129 -8.10 -12.61 -28.62
C GLU A 129 -6.70 -12.49 -28.00
N ALA A 130 -6.61 -12.18 -26.71
CA ALA A 130 -5.36 -12.11 -25.96
C ALA A 130 -4.87 -13.46 -25.41
N SER A 131 -5.58 -14.57 -25.65
CA SER A 131 -5.29 -15.91 -25.10
C SER A 131 -5.20 -15.97 -23.56
N ILE A 132 -6.00 -15.16 -22.87
CA ILE A 132 -6.05 -15.09 -21.40
C ILE A 132 -7.20 -15.95 -20.85
N PRO A 133 -6.97 -16.78 -19.80
CA PRO A 133 -8.04 -17.55 -19.16
C PRO A 133 -9.14 -16.63 -18.62
N PHE A 134 -10.39 -16.90 -19.00
CA PHE A 134 -11.52 -16.03 -18.69
C PHE A 134 -12.65 -16.79 -17.98
N THR A 135 -13.21 -16.17 -16.93
CA THR A 135 -14.41 -16.66 -16.22
C THR A 135 -15.48 -15.55 -16.14
N PRO A 136 -16.67 -15.74 -16.71
CA PRO A 136 -17.77 -14.80 -16.53
C PRO A 136 -18.43 -14.97 -15.15
N CYS A 137 -18.83 -13.86 -14.53
CA CYS A 137 -19.57 -13.83 -13.26
C CYS A 137 -20.75 -12.85 -13.38
N THR A 138 -21.97 -13.33 -13.12
CA THR A 138 -23.16 -12.49 -12.98
C THR A 138 -23.61 -12.53 -11.53
N ALA A 139 -24.08 -11.38 -11.02
CA ALA A 139 -24.69 -11.30 -9.70
C ALA A 139 -25.95 -10.44 -9.73
N GLU A 140 -26.98 -10.91 -9.04
CA GLU A 140 -28.19 -10.12 -8.81
C GLU A 140 -28.13 -9.44 -7.43
N GLY A 141 -28.29 -8.12 -7.38
CA GLY A 141 -28.38 -7.40 -6.12
C GLY A 141 -28.06 -5.91 -6.22
N LYS A 142 -27.63 -5.33 -5.09
CA LYS A 142 -27.11 -3.97 -5.07
C LYS A 142 -25.68 -3.98 -5.60
N ASN A 143 -25.41 -3.24 -6.67
CA ASN A 143 -24.13 -3.26 -7.42
C ASN A 143 -22.90 -3.24 -6.52
N TYR A 144 -22.79 -2.22 -5.65
CA TYR A 144 -21.63 -2.09 -4.77
C TYR A 144 -21.49 -3.24 -3.75
N ARG A 145 -22.60 -3.85 -3.33
CA ARG A 145 -22.61 -4.89 -2.30
C ARG A 145 -22.13 -6.21 -2.88
N GLU A 146 -22.69 -6.64 -4.01
CA GLU A 146 -22.26 -7.89 -4.64
C GLU A 146 -20.84 -7.75 -5.20
N LEU A 147 -20.48 -6.59 -5.75
CA LEU A 147 -19.12 -6.35 -6.21
C LEU A 147 -18.10 -6.39 -5.06
N ALA A 148 -18.38 -5.75 -3.92
CA ALA A 148 -17.51 -5.84 -2.74
C ALA A 148 -17.45 -7.27 -2.18
N ARG A 149 -18.57 -8.00 -2.18
CA ARG A 149 -18.62 -9.40 -1.75
C ARG A 149 -17.73 -10.28 -2.63
N GLU A 150 -17.80 -10.13 -3.96
CA GLU A 150 -16.98 -10.91 -4.88
C GLU A 150 -15.50 -10.56 -4.76
N THR A 151 -15.20 -9.26 -4.69
CA THR A 151 -13.85 -8.72 -4.45
C THR A 151 -13.22 -9.35 -3.22
N ASN A 152 -14.00 -9.47 -2.13
CA ASN A 152 -13.53 -10.00 -0.86
C ASN A 152 -13.74 -11.52 -0.71
N SER A 153 -14.04 -12.25 -1.80
CA SER A 153 -14.29 -13.69 -1.76
C SER A 153 -13.03 -14.52 -1.49
N GLY A 154 -11.84 -13.91 -1.54
CA GLY A 154 -10.55 -14.59 -1.40
C GLY A 154 -10.06 -15.29 -2.67
N ARG A 155 -10.77 -15.13 -3.79
CA ARG A 155 -10.42 -15.74 -5.08
C ARG A 155 -9.59 -14.85 -6.00
N HIS A 156 -9.47 -13.57 -5.66
CA HIS A 156 -8.87 -12.54 -6.52
C HIS A 156 -7.82 -11.76 -5.74
N ASP A 157 -6.80 -11.26 -6.45
CA ASP A 157 -5.69 -10.50 -5.88
C ASP A 157 -5.77 -9.00 -6.25
N LEU A 158 -6.46 -8.69 -7.34
CA LEU A 158 -6.66 -7.34 -7.87
C LEU A 158 -8.10 -7.17 -8.36
N LEU A 159 -8.73 -6.05 -7.99
CA LEU A 159 -9.97 -5.55 -8.63
C LEU A 159 -9.63 -4.41 -9.59
N VAL A 160 -10.07 -4.49 -10.83
CA VAL A 160 -10.07 -3.38 -11.80
C VAL A 160 -11.49 -2.86 -11.98
N ILE A 161 -11.67 -1.54 -11.81
CA ILE A 161 -12.99 -0.90 -11.88
C ILE A 161 -12.89 0.48 -12.54
N GLY A 162 -13.90 0.83 -13.34
CA GLY A 162 -14.06 2.18 -13.87
C GLY A 162 -14.45 3.18 -12.77
N ALA A 163 -13.90 4.40 -12.83
CA ALA A 163 -14.27 5.46 -11.90
C ALA A 163 -15.74 5.87 -12.05
N GLU A 164 -16.24 5.84 -13.28
CA GLU A 164 -17.60 6.22 -13.66
C GLU A 164 -18.27 5.07 -14.42
N GLY A 165 -19.60 5.01 -14.34
CA GLY A 165 -20.40 4.03 -15.07
C GLY A 165 -21.32 4.70 -16.09
N LEU A 166 -22.21 3.93 -16.72
CA LEU A 166 -23.09 4.40 -17.82
C LEU A 166 -23.94 5.65 -17.53
N GLY A 167 -24.25 5.92 -16.26
CA GLY A 167 -25.08 7.06 -15.85
C GLY A 167 -24.32 8.38 -15.65
N ALA A 168 -23.02 8.41 -15.94
CA ALA A 168 -22.21 9.60 -15.72
C ALA A 168 -22.47 10.69 -16.78
N GLY A 169 -22.51 11.95 -16.33
CA GLY A 169 -22.63 13.13 -17.17
C GLY A 169 -21.41 14.07 -17.06
N PRO A 170 -21.37 15.17 -17.83
CA PRO A 170 -20.27 16.14 -17.77
C PRO A 170 -20.03 16.67 -16.36
N GLY A 171 -18.78 16.60 -15.89
CA GLY A 171 -18.41 17.04 -14.53
C GLY A 171 -18.77 16.05 -13.41
N SER A 172 -19.14 14.81 -13.76
CA SER A 172 -19.22 13.73 -12.77
C SER A 172 -17.85 13.50 -12.14
N GLY A 173 -17.85 13.18 -10.85
CA GLY A 173 -16.66 12.73 -10.14
C GLY A 173 -16.66 11.21 -10.00
N LEU A 174 -15.98 10.72 -8.96
CA LEU A 174 -15.96 9.31 -8.63
C LEU A 174 -17.39 8.75 -8.43
N GLY A 175 -17.74 7.72 -9.20
CA GLY A 175 -19.04 7.07 -9.16
C GLY A 175 -19.33 6.39 -7.82
N THR A 176 -20.60 6.41 -7.40
CA THR A 176 -21.00 5.94 -6.07
C THR A 176 -20.78 4.44 -5.84
N VAL A 177 -20.86 3.63 -6.91
CA VAL A 177 -20.53 2.19 -6.84
C VAL A 177 -19.04 2.01 -6.59
N CYS A 178 -18.20 2.68 -7.39
CA CYS A 178 -16.75 2.66 -7.22
C CYS A 178 -16.35 3.08 -5.81
N GLU A 179 -16.83 4.24 -5.35
CA GLU A 179 -16.50 4.75 -4.02
C GLU A 179 -16.85 3.76 -2.89
N ARG A 180 -18.05 3.18 -2.92
CA ARG A 180 -18.49 2.24 -1.89
C ARG A 180 -17.71 0.93 -1.90
N VAL A 181 -17.26 0.48 -3.07
CA VAL A 181 -16.43 -0.73 -3.21
C VAL A 181 -15.01 -0.46 -2.73
N MET A 182 -14.41 0.69 -3.06
CA MET A 182 -13.07 1.05 -2.61
C MET A 182 -12.95 1.12 -1.08
N ARG A 183 -14.01 1.59 -0.39
CA ARG A 183 -14.10 1.57 1.08
C ARG A 183 -14.28 0.17 1.69
N ARG A 184 -14.33 -0.91 0.91
CA ARG A 184 -14.63 -2.27 1.41
C ARG A 184 -13.68 -3.33 0.85
N ALA A 185 -13.02 -3.04 -0.26
CA ALA A 185 -12.13 -3.98 -0.93
C ALA A 185 -10.94 -4.33 -0.04
N THR A 186 -10.70 -5.61 0.20
CA THR A 186 -9.58 -6.09 1.04
C THR A 186 -8.34 -6.47 0.23
N ILE A 187 -8.40 -6.32 -1.10
CA ILE A 187 -7.34 -6.64 -2.06
C ILE A 187 -6.88 -5.38 -2.81
N ASP A 188 -5.83 -5.48 -3.61
CA ASP A 188 -5.38 -4.33 -4.42
C ASP A 188 -6.52 -3.89 -5.35
N THR A 189 -6.69 -2.57 -5.53
CA THR A 189 -7.72 -2.04 -6.41
C THR A 189 -7.17 -1.01 -7.37
N LEU A 190 -7.45 -1.19 -8.66
CA LEU A 190 -7.11 -0.28 -9.73
C LEU A 190 -8.37 0.44 -10.23
N VAL A 191 -8.40 1.75 -10.07
CA VAL A 191 -9.50 2.61 -10.51
C VAL A 191 -9.10 3.36 -11.76
N ILE A 192 -9.83 3.11 -12.85
CA ILE A 192 -9.61 3.76 -14.15
C ILE A 192 -10.37 5.08 -14.22
N LYS A 193 -9.65 6.19 -14.11
CA LYS A 193 -10.21 7.55 -14.11
C LYS A 193 -10.15 8.25 -15.47
N ASP A 194 -9.21 7.89 -16.33
CA ASP A 194 -9.12 8.44 -17.69
C ASP A 194 -9.33 7.30 -18.71
N PRO A 195 -10.46 7.26 -19.42
CA PRO A 195 -10.73 6.20 -20.40
C PRO A 195 -9.86 6.33 -21.67
N LYS A 196 -9.24 7.49 -21.91
CA LYS A 196 -8.49 7.78 -23.14
C LYS A 196 -7.00 7.47 -23.00
N ARG A 197 -6.49 7.38 -21.77
CA ARG A 197 -5.06 7.21 -21.50
C ARG A 197 -4.73 5.79 -21.04
N ARG A 198 -3.68 5.20 -21.62
CA ARG A 198 -3.14 3.89 -21.19
C ARG A 198 -2.22 4.06 -19.99
N LEU A 199 -2.16 3.04 -19.12
CA LEU A 199 -1.20 3.05 -18.00
C LEU A 199 0.26 2.97 -18.49
N ALA A 200 0.47 2.25 -19.60
CA ALA A 200 1.78 2.12 -20.24
C ALA A 200 2.29 3.39 -20.93
N GLU A 201 1.54 4.50 -20.92
CA GLU A 201 2.02 5.79 -21.44
C GLU A 201 2.88 6.54 -20.40
N GLY A 202 2.78 6.20 -19.12
CA GLY A 202 3.59 6.82 -18.07
C GLY A 202 3.35 8.33 -17.90
N PRO A 203 4.13 9.00 -17.05
CA PRO A 203 4.94 8.40 -15.98
C PRO A 203 4.05 7.73 -14.91
N ILE A 204 4.64 6.89 -14.07
CA ILE A 204 4.02 6.32 -12.87
C ILE A 204 4.54 7.10 -11.66
N VAL A 205 3.63 7.51 -10.76
CA VAL A 205 3.98 8.14 -9.49
C VAL A 205 3.56 7.24 -8.32
N VAL A 206 4.44 7.03 -7.35
CA VAL A 206 4.15 6.28 -6.12
C VAL A 206 4.24 7.24 -4.94
N ALA A 207 3.19 7.36 -4.13
CA ALA A 207 3.28 8.09 -2.87
C ALA A 207 3.57 7.12 -1.72
N ILE A 208 4.63 7.40 -0.97
CA ILE A 208 5.04 6.59 0.19
C ILE A 208 4.97 7.38 1.49
N ASP A 209 4.58 6.68 2.55
CA ASP A 209 4.49 7.21 3.92
C ASP A 209 5.25 6.35 4.94
N GLY A 210 6.00 5.35 4.46
CA GLY A 210 6.75 4.41 5.29
C GLY A 210 5.95 3.20 5.77
N SER A 211 4.65 3.12 5.45
CA SER A 211 3.85 1.94 5.75
C SER A 211 4.20 0.75 4.85
N ASP A 212 3.98 -0.45 5.38
CA ASP A 212 4.05 -1.72 4.64
C ASP A 212 3.28 -1.69 3.32
N HIS A 213 2.09 -1.05 3.31
CA HIS A 213 1.22 -0.97 2.15
C HIS A 213 1.78 -0.03 1.07
N SER A 214 2.41 1.06 1.48
CA SER A 214 3.06 1.99 0.57
C SER A 214 4.27 1.36 -0.13
N PHE A 215 5.09 0.59 0.60
CA PHE A 215 6.18 -0.18 0.02
C PHE A 215 5.67 -1.35 -0.83
N GLY A 216 4.57 -1.99 -0.44
CA GLY A 216 3.89 -2.99 -1.27
C GLY A 216 3.51 -2.42 -2.64
N GLY A 217 2.94 -1.22 -2.66
CA GLY A 217 2.62 -0.49 -3.88
C GLY A 217 3.86 -0.13 -4.70
N LEU A 218 4.94 0.30 -4.05
CA LEU A 218 6.23 0.56 -4.71
C LEU A 218 6.75 -0.68 -5.44
N THR A 219 6.71 -1.86 -4.82
CA THR A 219 7.17 -3.10 -5.49
C THR A 219 6.37 -3.39 -6.76
N THR A 220 5.04 -3.24 -6.71
CA THR A 220 4.19 -3.40 -7.89
C THR A 220 4.54 -2.36 -8.96
N ALA A 221 4.70 -1.09 -8.58
CA ALA A 221 5.02 -0.01 -9.50
C ALA A 221 6.38 -0.18 -10.19
N LEU A 222 7.39 -0.71 -9.49
CA LEU A 222 8.70 -1.03 -10.07
C LEU A 222 8.57 -2.05 -11.20
N VAL A 223 7.82 -3.14 -10.98
CA VAL A 223 7.57 -4.16 -12.00
C VAL A 223 6.85 -3.57 -13.21
N LEU A 224 5.81 -2.75 -12.99
CA LEU A 224 5.06 -2.10 -14.06
C LEU A 224 5.94 -1.13 -14.87
N ALA A 225 6.70 -0.27 -14.19
CA ALA A 225 7.58 0.69 -14.83
C ALA A 225 8.65 0.03 -15.69
N GLN A 226 9.29 -1.03 -15.17
CA GLN A 226 10.26 -1.83 -15.92
C GLN A 226 9.62 -2.53 -17.13
N SER A 227 8.47 -3.16 -16.94
CA SER A 227 7.78 -3.92 -17.99
C SER A 227 7.29 -3.05 -19.14
N TRP A 228 6.82 -1.83 -18.83
CA TRP A 228 6.32 -0.88 -19.83
C TRP A 228 7.39 0.12 -20.30
N GLY A 229 8.57 0.14 -19.69
CA GLY A 229 9.64 1.09 -20.04
C GLY A 229 9.27 2.55 -19.76
N VAL A 230 8.46 2.80 -18.72
CA VAL A 230 7.99 4.15 -18.37
C VAL A 230 8.70 4.71 -17.13
N PRO A 231 8.85 6.05 -17.02
CA PRO A 231 9.48 6.65 -15.84
C PRO A 231 8.68 6.39 -14.56
N LEU A 232 9.41 6.13 -13.47
CA LEU A 232 8.87 5.95 -12.12
C LEU A 232 9.42 7.03 -11.18
N GLN A 233 8.51 7.81 -10.60
CA GLN A 233 8.83 8.80 -9.58
C GLN A 233 8.18 8.41 -8.24
N VAL A 234 8.94 8.52 -7.16
CA VAL A 234 8.48 8.21 -5.80
C VAL A 234 8.42 9.50 -4.99
N VAL A 235 7.26 9.80 -4.42
CA VAL A 235 7.04 11.01 -3.64
C VAL A 235 6.72 10.67 -2.20
N ALA A 236 7.18 11.50 -1.28
CA ALA A 236 6.80 11.47 0.12
C ALA A 236 6.36 12.87 0.53
N ALA A 237 5.33 13.00 1.35
CA ALA A 237 4.79 14.30 1.75
C ALA A 237 4.63 14.38 3.26
N TYR A 238 5.00 15.52 3.84
CA TYR A 238 4.88 15.79 5.27
C TYR A 238 4.24 17.17 5.50
N ASP A 239 3.49 17.31 6.59
CA ASP A 239 2.78 18.54 6.93
C ASP A 239 3.48 19.28 8.09
N PRO A 240 4.36 20.25 7.81
CA PRO A 240 4.94 21.07 8.87
C PRO A 240 3.91 22.03 9.49
N HIS A 241 2.81 22.31 8.79
CA HIS A 241 1.89 23.38 9.15
C HIS A 241 0.80 22.98 10.16
N PHE A 242 0.56 21.67 10.35
CA PHE A 242 -0.54 21.20 11.20
C PHE A 242 -0.40 21.65 12.66
N HIS A 243 0.80 21.54 13.22
CA HIS A 243 1.06 21.89 14.62
C HIS A 243 0.78 23.37 14.88
N TYR A 244 1.17 24.27 13.98
CA TYR A 244 0.86 25.70 14.06
C TYR A 244 -0.64 25.99 14.13
N VAL A 245 -1.44 25.31 13.29
CA VAL A 245 -2.90 25.50 13.27
C VAL A 245 -3.53 24.96 14.55
N ALA A 246 -3.06 23.81 15.05
CA ALA A 246 -3.54 23.24 16.31
C ALA A 246 -3.21 24.15 17.51
N PHE A 247 -1.96 24.61 17.64
CA PHE A 247 -1.55 25.50 18.72
C PHE A 247 -2.32 26.83 18.71
N ASN A 248 -2.48 27.45 17.54
CA ASN A 248 -3.23 28.69 17.41
C ASN A 248 -4.71 28.57 17.79
N ARG A 249 -5.31 27.39 17.64
CA ARG A 249 -6.70 27.15 18.07
C ARG A 249 -6.78 26.89 19.57
N ILE A 250 -5.87 26.08 20.10
CA ILE A 250 -5.83 25.73 21.53
C ILE A 250 -5.57 26.99 22.38
N SER A 251 -4.64 27.85 21.97
CA SER A 251 -4.31 29.08 22.70
C SER A 251 -5.49 30.04 22.86
N ARG A 252 -6.50 29.96 21.99
CA ARG A 252 -7.72 30.79 22.04
C ARG A 252 -8.79 30.26 23.02
N VAL A 253 -8.68 29.02 23.46
CA VAL A 253 -9.70 28.34 24.29
C VAL A 253 -9.19 28.11 25.71
N LEU A 254 -7.87 28.16 25.94
CA LEU A 254 -7.29 27.95 27.25
C LEU A 254 -7.48 29.14 28.18
N SER A 255 -7.69 28.85 29.47
CA SER A 255 -7.61 29.84 30.53
C SER A 255 -6.19 30.38 30.67
N GLU A 256 -6.04 31.56 31.27
CA GLU A 256 -4.72 32.18 31.50
C GLU A 256 -3.78 31.27 32.33
N GLU A 257 -4.30 30.54 33.31
CA GLU A 257 -3.53 29.59 34.12
C GLU A 257 -3.02 28.40 33.33
N ALA A 258 -3.88 27.80 32.49
CA ALA A 258 -3.49 26.69 31.62
C ALA A 258 -2.48 27.15 30.55
N SER A 259 -2.63 28.40 30.09
CA SER A 259 -1.75 28.98 29.08
C SER A 259 -0.32 29.22 29.59
N ARG A 260 -0.17 29.63 30.86
CA ARG A 260 1.14 29.77 31.52
C ARG A 260 1.84 28.44 31.73
N THR A 261 1.09 27.38 32.06
CA THR A 261 1.63 26.02 32.24
C THR A 261 2.16 25.44 30.93
N PHE A 262 1.50 25.76 29.81
CA PHE A 262 1.78 25.17 28.50
C PHE A 262 3.02 25.74 27.79
N ARG A 263 3.55 26.89 28.25
CA ARG A 263 4.79 27.54 27.75
C ARG A 263 4.88 27.63 26.21
N PHE A 264 3.87 28.25 25.59
CA PHE A 264 3.70 28.32 24.14
C PHE A 264 4.91 28.78 23.33
N LYS A 265 5.62 29.84 23.76
CA LYS A 265 6.78 30.36 23.00
C LYS A 265 7.95 29.37 22.94
N GLU A 266 8.17 28.60 24.01
CA GLU A 266 9.19 27.55 24.05
C GLU A 266 8.76 26.35 23.20
N GLN A 267 7.49 25.95 23.27
CA GLN A 267 6.96 24.89 22.42
C GLN A 267 6.99 25.26 20.94
N GLU A 268 6.53 26.45 20.56
CA GLU A 268 6.52 26.91 19.18
C GLU A 268 7.93 26.83 18.57
N ARG A 269 8.94 27.36 19.27
CA ARG A 269 10.35 27.29 18.84
C ARG A 269 10.88 25.86 18.72
N LEU A 270 10.54 24.97 19.65
CA LEU A 270 10.89 23.55 19.55
C LEU A 270 10.25 22.88 18.33
N HIS A 271 9.02 23.27 17.95
CA HIS A 271 8.35 22.68 16.80
C HIS A 271 8.97 23.15 15.48
N GLU A 272 9.31 24.44 15.34
CA GLU A 272 9.94 24.93 14.10
C GLU A 272 11.36 24.37 13.91
N GLU A 273 12.19 24.40 14.96
CA GLU A 273 13.62 24.08 14.83
C GLU A 273 13.89 22.56 14.82
N ILE A 274 13.08 21.75 15.52
CA ILE A 274 13.37 20.32 15.73
C ILE A 274 12.34 19.41 15.04
N ILE A 275 11.05 19.75 15.09
CA ILE A 275 10.00 18.84 14.64
C ILE A 275 9.86 18.85 13.12
N ASP A 276 9.86 20.02 12.46
CA ASP A 276 9.75 20.08 11.00
C ASP A 276 10.98 19.47 10.31
N ALA A 277 12.18 19.78 10.80
CA ALA A 277 13.42 19.16 10.34
C ALA A 277 13.46 17.65 10.62
N GLY A 278 12.97 17.23 11.79
CA GLY A 278 12.86 15.82 12.18
C GLY A 278 11.89 15.03 11.30
N LEU A 279 10.71 15.59 11.03
CA LEU A 279 9.69 14.97 10.20
C LEU A 279 10.16 14.87 8.74
N ALA A 280 10.73 15.95 8.20
CA ALA A 280 11.34 15.93 6.87
C ALA A 280 12.42 14.84 6.75
N LYS A 281 13.22 14.63 7.81
CA LYS A 281 14.23 13.57 7.85
C LYS A 281 13.63 12.17 7.84
N ILE A 282 12.54 11.93 8.57
CA ILE A 282 11.83 10.64 8.57
C ILE A 282 11.30 10.31 7.17
N TYR A 283 10.60 11.25 6.52
CA TYR A 283 10.07 11.00 5.17
C TYR A 283 11.18 10.89 4.11
N ARG A 284 12.30 11.61 4.29
CA ARG A 284 13.48 11.42 3.45
C ARG A 284 14.08 10.02 3.61
N ALA A 285 14.14 9.50 4.84
CA ALA A 285 14.56 8.13 5.08
C ALA A 285 13.65 7.10 4.39
N HIS A 286 12.34 7.33 4.33
CA HIS A 286 11.45 6.47 3.53
C HIS A 286 11.78 6.48 2.04
N LEU A 287 12.14 7.65 1.48
CA LEU A 287 12.61 7.75 0.09
C LEU A 287 13.96 7.04 -0.13
N ASP A 288 14.87 7.09 0.84
CA ASP A 288 16.14 6.35 0.81
C ASP A 288 15.92 4.83 0.85
N ILE A 289 14.98 4.36 1.67
CA ILE A 289 14.56 2.95 1.69
C ILE A 289 13.97 2.55 0.33
N ALA A 290 13.12 3.40 -0.26
CA ALA A 290 12.57 3.16 -1.59
C ALA A 290 13.66 3.06 -2.67
N ARG A 291 14.70 3.90 -2.60
CA ARG A 291 15.88 3.79 -3.49
C ARG A 291 16.58 2.45 -3.34
N SER A 292 16.73 1.98 -2.10
CA SER A 292 17.38 0.70 -1.80
C SER A 292 16.58 -0.47 -2.38
N ILE A 293 15.25 -0.47 -2.21
CA ILE A 293 14.33 -1.48 -2.79
C ILE A 293 14.41 -1.47 -4.33
N ALA A 294 14.43 -0.29 -4.93
CA ALA A 294 14.55 -0.15 -6.38
C ALA A 294 15.90 -0.69 -6.90
N ALA A 295 16.99 -0.38 -6.20
CA ALA A 295 18.33 -0.85 -6.54
C ALA A 295 18.46 -2.38 -6.45
N GLU A 296 17.86 -3.00 -5.43
CA GLU A 296 17.76 -4.48 -5.32
C GLU A 296 17.01 -5.10 -6.51
N SER A 297 16.07 -4.35 -7.09
CA SER A 297 15.29 -4.75 -8.27
C SER A 297 15.94 -4.32 -9.59
N GLY A 298 17.15 -3.75 -9.56
CA GLY A 298 17.87 -3.27 -10.76
C GLY A 298 17.26 -2.02 -11.41
N ALA A 299 16.40 -1.27 -10.71
CA ALA A 299 15.80 -0.03 -11.19
C ALA A 299 16.40 1.21 -10.52
N THR A 300 16.50 2.29 -11.28
CA THR A 300 16.76 3.64 -10.77
C THR A 300 15.46 4.42 -10.72
N ILE A 301 15.18 5.05 -9.58
CA ILE A 301 13.96 5.85 -9.37
C ILE A 301 14.31 7.30 -9.08
N GLU A 302 13.45 8.20 -9.57
CA GLU A 302 13.47 9.60 -9.13
C GLU A 302 12.68 9.71 -7.81
N THR A 303 13.17 10.52 -6.87
CA THR A 303 12.48 10.73 -5.59
C THR A 303 12.27 12.20 -5.30
N LEU A 304 11.14 12.56 -4.72
CA LEU A 304 10.83 13.93 -4.34
C LEU A 304 10.16 13.99 -2.96
N LEU A 305 10.67 14.88 -2.10
CA LEU A 305 10.03 15.21 -0.83
C LEU A 305 9.15 16.45 -1.03
N LEU A 306 7.87 16.35 -0.68
CA LEU A 306 6.88 17.40 -0.82
C LEU A 306 6.55 18.00 0.54
N ASP A 307 6.46 19.33 0.58
CA ASP A 307 6.00 20.10 1.73
C ASP A 307 4.50 20.38 1.63
N GLY A 308 3.78 20.05 2.69
CA GLY A 308 2.40 20.44 2.93
C GLY A 308 1.52 19.26 3.25
N LYS A 309 0.24 19.54 3.49
CA LYS A 309 -0.74 18.50 3.80
C LYS A 309 -0.72 17.39 2.73
N PRO A 310 -0.49 16.10 3.08
CA PRO A 310 -0.03 15.10 2.11
C PRO A 310 -0.86 14.98 0.84
N HIS A 311 -2.18 14.77 0.95
CA HIS A 311 -3.04 14.69 -0.24
C HIS A 311 -2.97 15.97 -1.10
N ALA A 312 -2.95 17.17 -0.50
CA ALA A 312 -2.95 18.42 -1.25
C ALA A 312 -1.61 18.68 -1.94
N ALA A 313 -0.50 18.39 -1.25
CA ALA A 313 0.85 18.48 -1.80
C ALA A 313 1.03 17.50 -2.98
N ILE A 314 0.59 16.25 -2.81
CA ILE A 314 0.62 15.23 -3.86
C ILE A 314 -0.28 15.66 -5.03
N GLU A 315 -1.53 16.05 -4.79
CA GLU A 315 -2.45 16.56 -5.84
C GLU A 315 -1.83 17.71 -6.65
N LYS A 316 -1.22 18.68 -5.97
CA LYS A 316 -0.53 19.80 -6.64
C LYS A 316 0.59 19.31 -7.54
N HIS A 317 1.40 18.36 -7.06
CA HIS A 317 2.49 17.76 -7.83
C HIS A 317 1.98 16.97 -9.04
N LEU A 318 0.93 16.17 -8.86
CA LEU A 318 0.35 15.36 -9.93
C LEU A 318 -0.27 16.21 -11.05
N ARG A 319 -0.77 17.42 -10.75
CA ARG A 319 -1.22 18.36 -11.80
C ARG A 319 -0.08 18.82 -12.71
N ALA A 320 1.14 18.93 -12.19
CA ALA A 320 2.31 19.33 -12.96
C ALA A 320 2.91 18.16 -13.75
N VAL A 321 2.99 16.97 -13.13
CA VAL A 321 3.57 15.77 -13.74
C VAL A 321 2.60 15.07 -14.71
N GLN A 322 1.30 15.19 -14.45
CA GLN A 322 0.23 14.50 -15.18
C GLN A 322 0.55 13.01 -15.41
N PRO A 323 0.71 12.18 -14.36
CA PRO A 323 1.02 10.77 -14.55
C PRO A 323 -0.15 9.99 -15.15
N SER A 324 0.14 8.83 -15.72
CA SER A 324 -0.89 7.88 -16.16
C SER A 324 -1.46 7.07 -14.99
N LEU A 325 -0.63 6.82 -13.96
CA LEU A 325 -0.95 6.02 -12.79
C LEU A 325 -0.35 6.63 -11.53
N LEU A 326 -1.19 6.80 -10.51
CA LEU A 326 -0.80 7.02 -9.13
C LEU A 326 -0.92 5.72 -8.34
N VAL A 327 0.12 5.33 -7.61
CA VAL A 327 0.09 4.19 -6.68
C VAL A 327 0.20 4.72 -5.25
N VAL A 328 -0.71 4.30 -4.37
CA VAL A 328 -0.69 4.64 -2.94
C VAL A 328 -1.07 3.44 -2.10
N GLY A 329 -0.58 3.37 -0.86
CA GLY A 329 -1.12 2.43 0.12
C GLY A 329 -2.58 2.76 0.42
N ALA A 330 -3.46 1.75 0.45
CA ALA A 330 -4.85 1.94 0.86
C ALA A 330 -4.94 2.36 2.33
N LEU A 331 -4.00 1.88 3.15
CA LEU A 331 -3.83 2.21 4.56
C LEU A 331 -2.40 2.75 4.77
N GLY A 332 -2.26 3.68 5.71
CA GLY A 332 -0.99 4.33 6.02
C GLY A 332 -0.41 3.90 7.37
N ILE A 333 0.68 4.54 7.77
CA ILE A 333 1.45 4.17 8.98
C ILE A 333 0.67 4.30 10.29
N HIS A 334 -0.36 5.15 10.31
CA HIS A 334 -1.24 5.39 11.46
C HIS A 334 -2.58 4.62 11.38
N ALA A 335 -2.68 3.61 10.50
CA ALA A 335 -3.90 2.82 10.40
C ALA A 335 -4.12 1.97 11.65
N ASP A 336 -5.36 1.94 12.14
CA ASP A 336 -5.83 0.97 13.12
C ASP A 336 -6.43 -0.26 12.41
N ALA A 337 -6.80 -1.28 13.20
CA ALA A 337 -7.30 -2.55 12.68
C ALA A 337 -8.71 -2.46 12.04
N ASP A 338 -9.49 -1.44 12.38
CA ASP A 338 -10.87 -1.27 11.91
C ASP A 338 -10.96 -0.30 10.72
N LEU A 339 -9.83 0.29 10.30
CA LEU A 339 -9.80 1.26 9.23
C LEU A 339 -9.91 0.60 7.85
N ASP A 340 -10.96 0.96 7.12
CA ASP A 340 -11.18 0.48 5.75
C ASP A 340 -10.23 1.11 4.73
N ILE A 341 -10.05 2.43 4.77
CA ILE A 341 -9.22 3.22 3.84
C ILE A 341 -8.67 4.46 4.54
N GLY A 342 -7.43 4.81 4.25
CA GLY A 342 -6.77 6.00 4.78
C GLY A 342 -7.34 7.29 4.19
N GLY A 343 -7.43 8.35 5.01
CA GLY A 343 -7.98 9.63 4.58
C GLY A 343 -7.22 10.31 3.43
N ASN A 344 -5.89 10.15 3.36
CA ASN A 344 -5.11 10.65 2.22
C ASN A 344 -5.38 9.84 0.95
N ALA A 345 -5.44 8.50 1.04
CA ALA A 345 -5.77 7.63 -0.07
C ALA A 345 -7.17 7.93 -0.63
N GLU A 346 -8.16 8.13 0.24
CA GLU A 346 -9.52 8.46 -0.16
C GLU A 346 -9.60 9.83 -0.87
N ARG A 347 -8.92 10.86 -0.35
CA ARG A 347 -8.89 12.18 -0.98
C ARG A 347 -8.21 12.16 -2.35
N LEU A 348 -7.06 11.49 -2.44
CA LEU A 348 -6.35 11.32 -3.70
C LEU A 348 -7.21 10.56 -4.72
N LEU A 349 -7.83 9.46 -4.32
CA LEU A 349 -8.76 8.69 -5.17
C LEU A 349 -9.86 9.58 -5.76
N ARG A 350 -10.40 10.52 -5.00
CA ARG A 350 -11.44 11.45 -5.48
C ARG A 350 -10.89 12.52 -6.42
N ASN A 351 -9.77 13.14 -6.05
CA ASN A 351 -9.37 14.44 -6.58
C ASN A 351 -8.36 14.40 -7.73
N VAL A 352 -7.65 13.28 -7.93
CA VAL A 352 -6.65 13.16 -9.01
C VAL A 352 -7.29 12.66 -10.31
N ASP A 353 -6.81 13.09 -11.48
CA ASP A 353 -7.46 12.74 -12.76
C ASP A 353 -6.91 11.44 -13.39
N CYS A 354 -5.71 11.01 -12.97
CA CYS A 354 -5.06 9.79 -13.43
C CYS A 354 -5.66 8.52 -12.81
N ALA A 355 -5.36 7.35 -13.38
CA ALA A 355 -5.71 6.09 -12.74
C ALA A 355 -5.05 5.96 -11.35
N VAL A 356 -5.70 5.25 -10.44
CA VAL A 356 -5.22 5.08 -9.05
C VAL A 356 -5.19 3.61 -8.69
N LEU A 357 -4.02 3.12 -8.28
CA LEU A 357 -3.84 1.82 -7.65
C LEU A 357 -3.75 1.99 -6.13
N LEU A 358 -4.73 1.44 -5.41
CA LEU A 358 -4.70 1.33 -3.96
C LEU A 358 -4.10 -0.03 -3.58
N SER A 359 -2.90 0.00 -2.99
CA SER A 359 -2.18 -1.18 -2.54
C SER A 359 -2.66 -1.63 -1.16
N ARG A 360 -3.11 -2.87 -1.06
CA ARG A 360 -3.35 -3.67 0.14
C ARG A 360 -2.24 -4.67 0.40
N ARG A 361 -1.39 -4.95 -0.58
CA ARG A 361 -0.20 -5.78 -0.38
C ARG A 361 0.74 -5.11 0.62
N SER A 362 1.33 -5.92 1.51
CA SER A 362 2.36 -5.51 2.46
C SER A 362 3.73 -5.90 1.91
N HIS A 363 4.69 -4.99 1.97
CA HIS A 363 6.10 -5.28 1.82
C HIS A 363 6.87 -4.66 2.97
N ARG A 364 7.55 -5.48 3.76
CA ARG A 364 8.43 -5.03 4.83
C ARG A 364 9.87 -4.98 4.31
N PRO A 365 10.48 -3.78 4.25
CA PRO A 365 11.90 -3.68 3.92
C PRO A 365 12.74 -4.43 4.97
N ARG A 366 13.92 -4.91 4.56
CA ARG A 366 14.82 -5.65 5.48
C ARG A 366 15.25 -4.72 6.62
N ILE A 367 15.30 -5.27 7.85
CA ILE A 367 15.64 -4.52 9.07
C ILE A 367 16.99 -3.82 8.90
N ASP A 368 17.98 -4.50 8.33
CA ASP A 368 19.32 -3.98 8.05
C ASP A 368 19.27 -2.71 7.18
N THR A 369 18.41 -2.72 6.14
CA THR A 369 18.24 -1.60 5.21
C THR A 369 17.57 -0.42 5.91
N VAL A 370 16.51 -0.68 6.68
CA VAL A 370 15.83 0.38 7.46
C VAL A 370 16.80 0.99 8.45
N ALA A 371 17.47 0.16 9.25
CA ALA A 371 18.39 0.58 10.29
C ALA A 371 19.58 1.36 9.74
N ALA A 372 20.17 0.93 8.61
CA ALA A 372 21.26 1.66 7.96
C ALA A 372 20.87 3.09 7.53
N VAL A 373 19.58 3.32 7.24
CA VAL A 373 19.07 4.61 6.75
C VAL A 373 18.54 5.48 7.89
N THR A 374 17.82 4.89 8.85
CA THR A 374 17.08 5.64 9.88
C THR A 374 17.86 5.83 11.17
N THR A 375 18.88 4.99 11.42
CA THR A 375 19.50 4.90 12.73
C THR A 375 20.80 5.67 12.81
N ILE A 376 20.89 6.53 13.82
CA ILE A 376 22.10 7.29 14.13
C ILE A 376 22.62 6.77 15.46
N TRP A 377 23.93 6.61 15.58
CA TRP A 377 24.59 6.20 16.82
C TRP A 377 25.19 7.43 17.50
N THR A 378 25.07 7.51 18.82
CA THR A 378 25.86 8.51 19.55
C THR A 378 27.32 8.06 19.60
N ASP A 379 28.24 9.00 19.79
CA ASP A 379 29.67 8.67 19.93
C ASP A 379 29.91 7.73 21.12
N GLU A 380 29.14 7.86 22.19
CA GLU A 380 29.17 6.96 23.35
C GLU A 380 28.79 5.53 22.97
N ALA A 381 27.73 5.36 22.17
CA ALA A 381 27.27 4.06 21.71
C ALA A 381 28.31 3.41 20.77
N GLU A 382 28.94 4.19 19.88
CA GLU A 382 30.02 3.70 19.01
C GLU A 382 31.24 3.25 19.82
N ARG A 383 31.70 4.06 20.78
CA ARG A 383 32.79 3.68 21.71
C ARG A 383 32.45 2.42 22.50
N ARG A 384 31.18 2.21 22.84
CA ARG A 384 30.73 0.98 23.50
C ARG A 384 30.83 -0.24 22.59
N MET A 385 30.51 -0.09 21.29
CA MET A 385 30.62 -1.15 20.29
C MET A 385 32.06 -1.57 20.01
N GLU A 386 33.04 -0.69 20.19
CA GLU A 386 34.46 -1.04 20.09
C GLU A 386 34.87 -2.08 21.14
N ARG A 387 34.23 -2.06 22.33
CA ARG A 387 34.46 -3.04 23.41
C ARG A 387 33.89 -4.42 23.11
N VAL A 388 33.02 -4.55 22.09
CA VAL A 388 32.52 -5.85 21.62
C VAL A 388 33.61 -6.52 20.77
N PRO A 389 33.91 -7.82 21.00
CA PRO A 389 34.88 -8.55 20.19
C PRO A 389 34.57 -8.47 18.70
N GLU A 390 35.62 -8.31 17.88
CA GLU A 390 35.49 -8.01 16.45
C GLU A 390 34.65 -9.03 15.68
N PHE A 391 34.81 -10.33 15.98
CA PHE A 391 34.04 -11.41 15.34
C PHE A 391 32.53 -11.36 15.66
N ALA A 392 32.13 -10.77 16.78
CA ALA A 392 30.74 -10.67 17.21
C ALA A 392 30.12 -9.28 16.91
N ARG A 393 30.95 -8.27 16.58
CA ARG A 393 30.52 -6.87 16.47
C ARG A 393 29.41 -6.65 15.44
N LYS A 394 29.49 -7.30 14.27
CA LYS A 394 28.45 -7.21 13.23
C LYS A 394 27.11 -7.80 13.70
N MET A 395 27.16 -8.94 14.37
CA MET A 395 25.96 -9.61 14.92
C MET A 395 25.35 -8.78 16.05
N ALA A 396 26.17 -8.29 16.99
CA ALA A 396 25.73 -7.44 18.09
C ALA A 396 25.08 -6.14 17.57
N ARG A 397 25.70 -5.48 16.58
CA ARG A 397 25.14 -4.29 15.96
C ARG A 397 23.76 -4.59 15.37
N MET A 398 23.63 -5.70 14.65
CA MET A 398 22.34 -6.09 14.07
C MET A 398 21.26 -6.30 15.14
N ALA A 399 21.59 -7.01 16.21
CA ALA A 399 20.66 -7.30 17.28
C ALA A 399 20.24 -6.04 18.07
N ILE A 400 21.16 -5.08 18.25
CA ILE A 400 20.85 -3.77 18.84
C ILE A 400 19.94 -2.96 17.92
N LEU A 401 20.22 -2.94 16.61
CA LEU A 401 19.39 -2.26 15.61
C LEU A 401 17.97 -2.84 15.60
N GLN A 402 17.85 -4.17 15.65
CA GLN A 402 16.55 -4.83 15.74
C GLN A 402 15.82 -4.48 17.04
N TYR A 403 16.52 -4.51 18.19
CA TYR A 403 15.95 -4.11 19.49
C TYR A 403 15.44 -2.68 19.49
N ALA A 404 16.20 -1.76 18.91
CA ALA A 404 15.87 -0.35 18.81
C ALA A 404 14.66 -0.12 17.88
N GLN A 405 14.65 -0.78 16.72
CA GLN A 405 13.55 -0.67 15.75
C GLN A 405 12.24 -1.21 16.32
N GLU A 406 12.25 -2.33 17.04
CA GLU A 406 11.08 -2.91 17.71
C GLU A 406 10.46 -1.95 18.75
N ARG A 407 11.25 -1.01 19.28
CA ARG A 407 10.84 -0.01 20.28
C ARG A 407 10.67 1.40 19.70
N GLY A 408 10.88 1.56 18.40
CA GLY A 408 10.77 2.86 17.72
C GLY A 408 11.92 3.83 18.01
N HIS A 409 13.07 3.35 18.47
CA HIS A 409 14.25 4.19 18.66
C HIS A 409 15.02 4.36 17.34
N THR A 410 15.22 5.62 16.92
CA THR A 410 16.05 5.99 15.77
C THR A 410 17.44 6.53 16.16
N MET A 411 17.66 6.77 17.47
CA MET A 411 18.93 7.19 18.04
C MET A 411 19.43 6.08 18.99
N ILE A 412 20.55 5.44 18.67
CA ILE A 412 21.17 4.43 19.53
C ILE A 412 22.10 5.14 20.51
N THR A 413 21.67 5.14 21.76
CA THR A 413 22.46 5.63 22.90
C THR A 413 23.19 4.47 23.56
N GLU A 414 24.18 4.78 24.41
CA GLU A 414 24.90 3.77 25.20
C GLU A 414 23.93 2.90 26.03
N ASN A 415 22.89 3.50 26.60
CA ASN A 415 21.87 2.77 27.38
C ASN A 415 21.14 1.72 26.54
N ILE A 416 20.78 2.05 25.29
CA ILE A 416 20.10 1.10 24.38
C ILE A 416 21.04 -0.06 24.03
N VAL A 417 22.32 0.24 23.80
CA VAL A 417 23.35 -0.80 23.58
C VAL A 417 23.43 -1.72 24.79
N GLU A 418 23.44 -1.17 26.00
CA GLU A 418 23.52 -1.95 27.24
C GLU A 418 22.28 -2.83 27.47
N GLU A 419 21.07 -2.26 27.34
CA GLU A 419 19.82 -3.01 27.48
C GLU A 419 19.73 -4.16 26.47
N ALA A 420 20.02 -3.87 25.19
CA ALA A 420 20.00 -4.88 24.15
C ALA A 420 21.05 -5.98 24.40
N THR A 421 22.27 -5.60 24.78
CA THR A 421 23.36 -6.55 25.06
C THR A 421 23.05 -7.43 26.28
N ALA A 422 22.48 -6.86 27.34
CA ALA A 422 22.08 -7.58 28.55
C ALA A 422 21.01 -8.65 28.24
N ARG A 423 20.11 -8.36 27.30
CA ARG A 423 19.05 -9.29 26.87
C ARG A 423 19.57 -10.42 25.97
N LEU A 424 20.58 -10.13 25.15
CA LEU A 424 21.20 -11.10 24.24
C LEU A 424 22.20 -12.02 24.96
N CYS A 425 22.83 -11.52 26.02
CA CYS A 425 23.84 -12.23 26.81
C CYS A 425 23.53 -12.14 28.32
N PRO A 426 22.54 -12.89 28.85
CA PRO A 426 22.12 -12.79 30.26
C PRO A 426 23.20 -13.17 31.30
N GLY A 427 24.37 -13.64 30.88
CA GLY A 427 25.51 -13.98 31.76
C GLY A 427 26.55 -12.87 31.99
N HIS A 428 26.42 -11.69 31.38
CA HIS A 428 27.44 -10.62 31.43
C HIS A 428 26.93 -9.27 31.97
N ALA A 429 25.86 -9.26 32.78
CA ALA A 429 25.43 -8.05 33.47
C ALA A 429 26.62 -7.47 34.29
N PRO A 430 26.94 -6.17 34.17
CA PRO A 430 28.03 -5.59 34.94
C PRO A 430 27.69 -5.68 36.42
N LYS A 431 28.56 -6.35 37.20
CA LYS A 431 28.48 -6.31 38.66
C LYS A 431 28.61 -4.85 39.09
N ALA A 432 27.53 -4.30 39.63
CA ALA A 432 27.54 -3.00 40.28
C ALA A 432 28.69 -2.96 41.30
N THR A 433 29.66 -2.09 41.05
CA THR A 433 30.78 -1.85 41.95
C THR A 433 30.25 -1.21 43.22
N GLY A 434 30.41 -1.93 44.33
CA GLY A 434 29.91 -1.53 45.64
C GLY A 434 30.55 -0.24 46.16
N ALA A 435 29.71 0.59 46.75
CA ALA A 435 30.12 1.65 47.66
C ALA A 435 29.28 1.55 48.94
N GLY A 436 29.94 1.17 50.03
CA GLY A 436 29.77 1.83 51.33
C GLY A 436 28.45 1.66 52.06
N ASN A 437 28.38 0.59 52.83
CA ASN A 437 27.54 0.41 54.02
C ASN A 437 27.57 1.65 54.97
N LYS A 438 26.40 2.16 55.41
CA LYS A 438 26.13 2.56 56.81
C LYS A 438 24.68 3.05 57.06
N ALA A 439 24.10 2.50 58.14
CA ALA A 439 22.97 2.95 58.96
C ALA A 439 21.57 2.95 58.30
N GLY A 440 20.49 2.52 58.94
CA GLY A 440 20.27 2.13 60.32
C GLY A 440 18.89 1.48 60.47
N ASP A 441 18.77 0.74 61.57
CA ASP A 441 17.60 0.10 62.13
C ASP A 441 16.40 1.06 62.32
N ALA A 442 15.20 0.66 61.86
CA ALA A 442 13.92 0.89 62.55
C ALA A 442 12.71 0.39 61.71
N GLY A 443 11.87 -0.47 62.31
CA GLY A 443 10.42 -0.24 62.34
C GLY A 443 9.51 -0.97 61.34
N ALA A 444 9.06 -2.15 61.75
CA ALA A 444 7.70 -2.72 61.67
C ALA A 444 6.59 -2.15 60.73
N GLY A 445 5.84 -3.10 60.14
CA GLY A 445 4.43 -2.96 59.69
C GLY A 445 4.29 -2.53 58.22
N ASN A 446 3.34 -2.99 57.41
CA ASN A 446 2.14 -3.77 57.66
C ASN A 446 1.55 -4.17 56.28
N GLU A 447 0.68 -5.18 56.32
CA GLU A 447 -0.49 -5.40 55.45
C GLU A 447 -0.38 -5.68 53.93
N ASP A 448 -0.85 -6.89 53.65
CA ASP A 448 -1.42 -7.44 52.43
C ASP A 448 -2.81 -6.81 52.16
N PRO A 449 -3.12 -6.24 50.97
CA PRO A 449 -4.48 -5.88 50.62
C PRO A 449 -5.12 -6.98 49.77
N GLY A 450 -6.06 -7.68 50.41
CA GLY A 450 -6.95 -8.65 49.80
C GLY A 450 -7.96 -8.06 48.83
N ALA A 451 -8.59 -9.01 48.15
CA ALA A 451 -9.68 -8.93 47.19
C ALA A 451 -10.97 -8.24 47.69
N SER A 452 -11.89 -8.07 46.73
CA SER A 452 -13.28 -7.57 46.80
C SER A 452 -13.40 -6.04 46.68
N ASP A 453 -14.36 -5.45 45.98
CA ASP A 453 -15.64 -5.91 45.47
C ASP A 453 -16.08 -4.92 44.38
N GLN A 454 -16.60 -5.40 43.23
CA GLN A 454 -17.24 -4.55 42.22
C GLN A 454 -18.77 -4.66 42.39
N ARG A 455 -19.40 -3.50 42.57
CA ARG A 455 -20.80 -3.27 42.22
C ARG A 455 -20.88 -2.48 40.93
#